data_AF-A0A835UE28-F1
#
_entry.id   AF-A0A835UE28-F1
#
_cell.length_a   1.000
_cell.length_b   1.000
_cell.length_c   1.000
_cell.angle_alpha   90.00
_cell.angle_beta   90.00
_cell.angle_gamma   90.00
#
_symmetry.space_group_name_H-M   'P 1'
#
loop_
_entity.id
_entity.type
_entity.pdbx_description
1 polymer ?
#
loop_
_entity_poly.entity_id
_entity_poly.type
_entity_poly.pdbx_seq_one_letter_code
_entity_poly.pdbx_strand_id
1 'polypeptide(L)'
;MGNEQKKYISLEELLKHSCRSDLWISVDCKVYDVTKWIFMDGKVLDDHPGGKILLLNLAGEDATDPFLAFRPPSSRKLLDCFFWSN
;
A
#
# COMPACT_ATOMS: atom_id res chain seq x y z
N MET A 1 -16.20 21.95 -12.98
CA MET A 1 -16.20 20.74 -12.14
C MET A 1 -15.11 19.83 -12.70
N GLY A 2 -14.03 19.61 -11.94
CA GLY A 2 -12.84 18.93 -12.44
C GLY A 2 -13.13 17.46 -12.75
N ASN A 3 -12.71 16.99 -13.91
CA ASN A 3 -12.76 15.58 -14.27
C ASN A 3 -11.71 14.81 -13.44
N GLU A 4 -12.11 14.26 -12.29
CA GLU A 4 -11.33 13.20 -11.64
C GLU A 4 -11.43 11.94 -12.51
N GLN A 5 -10.47 11.75 -13.41
CA GLN A 5 -10.32 10.48 -14.11
C GLN A 5 -9.90 9.41 -13.09
N LYS A 6 -10.78 8.45 -12.81
CA LYS A 6 -10.43 7.27 -12.05
C LYS A 6 -9.36 6.49 -12.83
N LYS A 7 -8.15 6.42 -12.28
CA LYS A 7 -7.05 5.62 -12.83
C LYS A 7 -7.14 4.20 -12.28
N TYR A 8 -6.93 3.22 -13.15
CA TYR A 8 -6.93 1.80 -12.81
C TYR A 8 -5.60 1.19 -13.20
N ILE A 9 -5.12 0.23 -12.42
CA ILE A 9 -3.98 -0.61 -12.76
C ILE A 9 -4.42 -2.07 -12.81
N SER A 10 -3.72 -2.89 -13.58
CA SER A 10 -3.91 -4.34 -13.56
C SER A 10 -3.22 -4.96 -12.35
N LEU A 11 -3.61 -6.19 -12.00
CA LEU A 11 -2.87 -6.98 -11.00
C LEU A 11 -1.42 -7.23 -11.46
N GLU A 12 -1.20 -7.43 -12.75
CA GLU A 12 0.14 -7.59 -13.33
C GLU A 12 1.03 -6.37 -13.12
N GLU A 13 0.45 -5.16 -13.15
CA GLU A 13 1.18 -3.95 -12.83
C GLU A 13 1.46 -3.85 -11.34
N LEU A 14 0.46 -4.13 -10.49
CA LEU A 14 0.63 -4.14 -9.03
C LEU A 14 1.76 -5.07 -8.59
N LEU A 15 1.85 -6.26 -9.19
CA LEU A 15 2.88 -7.27 -8.92
C LEU A 15 4.32 -6.78 -9.17
N LYS A 16 4.52 -5.73 -9.97
CA LYS A 16 5.86 -5.16 -10.21
C LYS A 16 6.36 -4.35 -9.00
N HIS A 17 5.45 -3.84 -8.18
CA HIS A 17 5.72 -3.01 -7.02
C HIS A 17 5.89 -3.87 -5.75
N SER A 18 6.81 -4.83 -5.82
CA SER A 18 6.97 -5.91 -4.82
C SER A 18 8.27 -5.83 -4.02
N CYS A 19 8.95 -4.68 -3.95
CA CYS A 19 10.27 -4.57 -3.34
C CYS A 19 10.37 -3.45 -2.30
N ARG A 20 11.40 -3.48 -1.44
CA ARG A 20 11.55 -2.53 -0.31
C ARG A 20 11.53 -1.05 -0.71
N SER A 21 12.05 -0.73 -1.88
CA SER A 21 12.14 0.64 -2.41
C SER A 21 11.00 1.00 -3.37
N ASP A 22 10.09 0.06 -3.62
CA ASP A 22 8.94 0.20 -4.50
C ASP A 22 7.90 -0.85 -4.10
N LEU A 23 7.07 -0.50 -3.10
CA LEU A 23 6.18 -1.41 -2.39
C LEU A 23 4.76 -0.88 -2.42
N TRP A 24 3.92 -1.47 -3.26
CA TRP A 24 2.50 -1.15 -3.32
C TRP A 24 1.68 -2.32 -2.82
N ILE A 25 0.49 -2.03 -2.32
CA ILE A 25 -0.50 -3.02 -1.94
C ILE A 25 -1.87 -2.60 -2.48
N SER A 26 -2.77 -3.56 -2.67
CA SER A 26 -4.18 -3.26 -2.82
C SER A 26 -4.97 -3.66 -1.58
N VAL A 27 -5.95 -2.84 -1.22
CA VAL A 27 -6.87 -3.10 -0.12
C VAL A 27 -8.25 -2.62 -0.58
N ASP A 28 -9.22 -3.54 -0.68
CA ASP A 28 -10.59 -3.27 -1.10
C ASP A 28 -10.66 -2.55 -2.46
N CYS A 29 -9.99 -3.14 -3.45
CA CYS A 29 -9.86 -2.64 -4.83
C CYS A 29 -9.23 -1.25 -4.98
N LYS A 30 -8.60 -0.71 -3.93
CA LYS A 30 -7.82 0.53 -3.97
C LYS A 30 -6.34 0.21 -3.84
N VAL A 31 -5.50 0.96 -4.55
CA VAL A 31 -4.06 0.77 -4.57
C VAL A 31 -3.38 1.84 -3.76
N TYR A 32 -2.38 1.43 -2.98
CA TYR A 32 -1.64 2.27 -2.05
C TYR A 32 -0.14 2.08 -2.24
N ASP A 33 0.59 3.17 -2.44
CA ASP A 33 2.06 3.18 -2.39
C ASP A 33 2.47 3.34 -0.93
N VAL A 34 2.85 2.22 -0.30
CA VAL A 34 3.25 2.18 1.10
C VAL A 34 4.77 2.10 1.26
N THR A 35 5.54 2.39 0.20
CA THR A 35 7.01 2.39 0.20
C THR A 35 7.56 3.20 1.37
N LYS A 36 6.96 4.37 1.64
CA LYS A 36 7.38 5.29 2.71
C LYS A 36 7.19 4.74 4.12
N TRP A 37 6.51 3.61 4.33
CA TRP A 37 6.54 2.94 5.64
C TRP A 37 7.82 2.16 5.90
N ILE A 38 8.55 1.79 4.85
CA ILE A 38 9.72 0.92 4.92
C ILE A 38 10.99 1.62 4.45
N PHE A 39 10.88 2.56 3.51
CA PHE A 39 12.05 3.14 2.88
C PHE A 39 11.82 4.58 2.46
N MET A 40 12.76 5.46 2.81
CA MET A 40 12.79 6.84 2.35
C MET A 40 14.23 7.35 2.34
N ASP A 41 14.64 8.01 1.26
CA ASP A 41 15.95 8.69 1.12
C ASP A 41 17.17 7.83 1.52
N GLY A 42 17.20 6.57 1.08
CA GLY A 42 18.31 5.65 1.37
C GLY A 42 18.27 5.02 2.76
N LYS A 43 17.22 5.27 3.55
CA LYS A 43 17.08 4.77 4.92
C LYS A 43 15.92 3.80 5.03
N VAL A 44 16.14 2.73 5.79
CA VAL A 44 15.07 1.82 6.21
C VAL A 44 14.30 2.45 7.36
N LEU A 45 12.99 2.58 7.16
CA LEU A 45 11.99 3.00 8.14
C LEU A 45 11.32 1.75 8.74
N ASP A 46 10.77 1.88 9.94
CA ASP A 46 9.97 0.83 10.61
C ASP A 46 8.71 1.46 11.21
N ASP A 47 8.10 2.36 10.45
CA ASP A 47 7.02 3.23 10.94
C ASP A 47 5.66 2.55 10.91
N HIS A 48 5.57 1.37 10.26
CA HIS A 48 4.36 0.56 10.30
C HIS A 48 4.23 -0.14 11.66
N PRO A 49 3.15 0.09 12.43
CA PRO A 49 3.00 -0.50 13.76
C PRO A 49 2.97 -2.04 13.81
N GLY A 50 2.66 -2.70 12.69
CA GLY A 50 2.70 -4.16 12.56
C GLY A 50 4.08 -4.70 12.13
N GLY A 51 5.08 -3.83 12.03
CA GLY A 51 6.41 -4.13 11.52
C GLY A 51 6.49 -4.21 10.00
N LYS A 52 7.71 -4.04 9.48
CA LYS A 52 8.00 -4.09 8.03
C LYS A 52 7.88 -5.47 7.38
N ILE A 53 8.08 -6.57 8.13
CA ILE A 53 8.06 -7.94 7.55
C ILE A 53 6.70 -8.25 6.94
N LEU A 54 5.61 -7.86 7.62
CA LEU A 54 4.26 -8.10 7.13
C LEU A 54 4.00 -7.37 5.81
N LEU A 55 4.44 -6.11 5.71
CA LEU A 55 4.29 -5.33 4.48
C LEU A 55 5.11 -5.90 3.33
N LEU A 56 6.35 -6.35 3.60
CA LEU A 56 7.21 -6.95 2.58
C LEU A 56 6.66 -8.27 2.05
N ASN A 57 6.03 -9.06 2.90
CA ASN A 57 5.42 -10.32 2.48
C ASN A 57 4.16 -10.14 1.61
N LEU A 58 3.54 -8.96 1.65
CA LEU A 58 2.31 -8.62 0.91
C LEU A 58 2.59 -7.64 -0.25
N ALA A 59 3.87 -7.40 -0.54
CA ALA A 59 4.29 -6.42 -1.53
C ALA A 59 3.83 -6.85 -2.93
N GLY A 60 3.09 -5.97 -3.61
CA GLY A 60 2.49 -6.23 -4.92
C GLY A 60 1.22 -7.08 -4.88
N GLU A 61 0.63 -7.32 -3.70
CA GLU A 61 -0.53 -8.21 -3.53
C GLU A 61 -1.81 -7.49 -3.09
N ASP A 62 -2.92 -8.24 -3.09
CA ASP A 62 -4.16 -7.86 -2.41
C ASP A 62 -4.07 -8.22 -0.92
N ALA A 63 -3.95 -7.19 -0.09
CA ALA A 63 -3.85 -7.27 1.36
C ALA A 63 -5.19 -7.08 2.06
N THR A 64 -6.34 -7.22 1.36
CA THR A 64 -7.67 -7.02 1.95
C THR A 64 -7.94 -7.95 3.12
N ASP A 65 -7.74 -9.26 2.95
CA ASP A 65 -8.00 -10.24 4.00
C ASP A 65 -7.06 -10.05 5.21
N PRO A 66 -5.73 -9.93 5.04
CA PRO A 66 -4.84 -9.57 6.15
C PRO A 66 -5.25 -8.27 6.85
N PHE A 67 -5.64 -7.24 6.09
CA PHE A 67 -6.06 -5.97 6.68
C PHE A 67 -7.30 -6.14 7.57
N LEU A 68 -8.34 -6.82 7.09
CA LEU A 68 -9.58 -7.05 7.84
C LEU A 68 -9.38 -7.96 9.05
N ALA A 69 -8.45 -8.91 8.99
CA ALA A 69 -8.14 -9.81 10.09
C ALA A 69 -7.46 -9.09 11.27
N PHE A 70 -6.60 -8.10 10.99
CA PHE A 70 -5.77 -7.45 12.01
C PHE A 70 -6.18 -6.02 12.35
N ARG A 71 -7.01 -5.36 11.55
CA ARG A 71 -7.33 -3.94 11.69
C ARG A 71 -8.85 -3.69 11.67
N PRO A 72 -9.36 -2.79 12.54
CA PRO A 72 -10.73 -2.31 12.40
C PRO A 72 -10.86 -1.44 11.14
N PRO A 73 -12.06 -1.34 10.53
CA PRO A 73 -12.29 -0.51 9.34
C PRO A 73 -11.87 0.96 9.50
N SER A 74 -11.89 1.50 10.73
CA SER A 74 -11.44 2.86 11.04
C SER A 74 -9.94 3.10 10.77
N SER A 75 -9.11 2.06 10.81
CA SER A 75 -7.68 2.14 10.48
C SER A 75 -7.43 2.46 9.01
N ARG A 76 -8.44 2.36 8.14
CA ARG A 76 -8.31 2.66 6.72
C ARG A 76 -7.95 4.13 6.46
N LYS A 77 -8.26 5.03 7.40
CA LYS A 77 -7.80 6.43 7.38
C LYS A 77 -6.27 6.58 7.33
N LEU A 78 -5.52 5.60 7.84
CA LEU A 78 -4.05 5.60 7.77
C LEU A 78 -3.56 5.38 6.33
N LEU A 79 -4.35 4.71 5.49
CA LEU A 79 -4.02 4.46 4.09
C LEU A 79 -4.30 5.66 3.19
N ASP A 80 -5.10 6.63 3.63
CA ASP A 80 -5.47 7.79 2.80
C ASP A 80 -4.24 8.62 2.39
N CYS A 81 -3.22 8.70 3.25
CA CYS A 81 -1.95 9.39 2.94
C CYS A 81 -1.06 8.63 1.92
N PHE A 82 -1.37 7.37 1.66
CA PHE A 82 -0.63 6.48 0.76
C PHE A 82 -1.44 6.15 -0.49
N PHE A 83 -2.64 6.71 -0.64
CA PHE A 83 -3.48 6.45 -1.78
C PHE A 83 -2.74 6.83 -3.06
N TRP A 84 -2.70 5.90 -4.01
CA TRP A 84 -2.11 6.16 -5.30
C TRP A 84 -2.97 7.17 -6.07
N SER A 85 -2.59 8.45 -5.99
CA SER A 85 -3.09 9.51 -6.85
C SER A 85 -1.90 10.14 -7.56
N ASN A 86 -1.82 9.91 -8.86
CA ASN A 86 -0.84 10.52 -9.75
C ASN A 86 -1.34 11.88 -10.21
#